data_AF-A0A498M2X7-F1
#
_entry.id   AF-A0A498M2X7-F1
#
_cell.length_a   1.000
_cell.length_b   1.000
_cell.length_c   1.000
_cell.angle_alpha   90.00
_cell.angle_beta   90.00
_cell.angle_gamma   90.00
#
_symmetry.space_group_name_H-M   'P 1'
#
loop_
_entity.id
_entity.type
_entity.pdbx_description
1 polymer ?
#
loop_
_entity_poly.entity_id
_entity_poly.type
_entity_poly.pdbx_seq_one_letter_code
_entity_poly.pdbx_strand_id
1 'polypeptide(L)'
;MNPPCARCGKTVYPTEKISCLDKNWHKGCFHCEVCKMTLNMKNYKGYDKKPYCNAHYPKTSFTIVTDTPENLRLKQQSELQSQVKYKRDFEESKGRGFSIVTDTPELQRLRKTQEHISNVSPIAHEIFCLRSRWREEQSLHHPSDELRFVFP
;
A
#
# COMPACT_ATOMS: atom_id res chain seq x y z
N MET A 1 -16.89 -10.77 -63.45
CA MET A 1 -16.78 -11.99 -62.63
C MET A 1 -17.60 -11.84 -61.37
N ASN A 2 -18.40 -12.84 -61.00
CA ASN A 2 -19.19 -12.80 -59.76
C ASN A 2 -18.26 -13.04 -58.56
N PRO A 3 -18.33 -12.22 -57.50
CA PRO A 3 -17.42 -12.35 -56.37
C PRO A 3 -17.74 -13.60 -55.53
N PRO A 4 -16.73 -14.29 -54.99
CA PRO A 4 -16.93 -15.40 -54.07
C PRO A 4 -17.31 -14.90 -52.67
N CYS A 5 -18.03 -15.75 -51.92
CA CYS A 5 -18.34 -15.50 -50.53
C CYS A 5 -17.16 -15.81 -49.62
N ALA A 6 -16.87 -14.92 -48.67
CA ALA A 6 -15.78 -15.10 -47.71
C ALA A 6 -15.96 -16.27 -46.72
N ARG A 7 -17.18 -16.80 -46.55
CA ARG A 7 -17.47 -17.92 -45.63
C ARG A 7 -17.61 -19.26 -46.33
N CYS A 8 -18.37 -19.31 -47.43
CA CYS A 8 -18.66 -20.57 -48.13
C CYS A 8 -17.89 -20.75 -49.44
N GLY A 9 -17.15 -19.74 -49.90
CA GLY A 9 -16.38 -19.78 -51.15
C GLY A 9 -17.21 -19.77 -52.44
N LYS A 10 -18.53 -19.98 -52.37
CA LYS A 10 -19.43 -19.98 -53.54
C LYS A 10 -19.63 -18.58 -54.10
N THR A 11 -19.91 -18.48 -55.40
CA THR A 11 -20.23 -17.21 -56.06
C THR A 11 -21.47 -16.57 -55.44
N VAL A 12 -21.39 -15.27 -55.17
CA VAL A 12 -22.49 -14.47 -54.63
C VAL A 12 -23.16 -13.74 -55.79
N TYR A 13 -24.45 -14.00 -55.97
CA TYR A 13 -25.26 -13.27 -56.94
C TYR A 13 -25.64 -11.88 -56.41
N PRO A 14 -25.82 -10.87 -57.28
CA PRO A 14 -26.19 -9.51 -56.87
C PRO A 14 -27.42 -9.43 -55.95
N THR A 15 -28.42 -10.29 -56.16
CA THR A 15 -29.65 -10.36 -55.36
C THR A 15 -29.39 -10.67 -53.88
N GLU A 16 -28.40 -11.51 -53.58
CA GLU A 16 -28.05 -11.96 -52.23
C GLU A 16 -26.77 -11.32 -51.68
N LYS A 17 -26.20 -10.36 -52.42
CA LYS A 17 -24.91 -9.76 -52.10
C LYS A 17 -25.01 -8.86 -50.88
N ILE A 18 -24.18 -9.18 -49.88
CA ILE A 18 -23.85 -8.29 -48.78
C ILE A 18 -22.35 -7.97 -48.87
N SER A 19 -22.02 -6.69 -49.08
CA SER A 19 -20.64 -6.20 -49.11
C SER A 19 -20.28 -5.55 -47.78
N CYS A 20 -19.46 -6.23 -46.99
CA CYS A 20 -19.00 -5.78 -45.67
C CYS A 20 -17.52 -6.16 -45.48
N LEU A 21 -16.75 -5.31 -44.79
CA LEU A 21 -15.35 -5.58 -44.44
C LEU A 21 -14.50 -5.94 -45.67
N ASP A 22 -14.71 -5.21 -46.77
CA ASP A 22 -14.05 -5.40 -48.07
C ASP A 22 -14.23 -6.79 -48.70
N LYS A 23 -15.23 -7.55 -48.23
CA LYS A 23 -15.56 -8.89 -48.74
C LYS A 23 -17.04 -9.02 -49.06
N ASN A 24 -17.36 -10.00 -49.89
CA ASN A 24 -18.73 -10.32 -50.27
C ASN A 24 -19.23 -11.54 -49.50
N TRP A 25 -20.50 -11.48 -49.10
CA TRP A 25 -21.17 -12.48 -48.28
C TRP A 25 -22.57 -12.75 -48.83
N HIS A 26 -23.08 -13.98 -48.66
CA HIS A 26 -24.51 -14.25 -48.85
C HIS A 26 -25.32 -13.78 -47.64
N LYS A 27 -26.60 -13.44 -47.85
CA LYS A 27 -27.55 -13.09 -46.77
C LYS A 27 -27.58 -14.13 -45.64
N GLY A 28 -27.59 -15.42 -45.97
CA GLY A 28 -27.57 -16.50 -44.99
C GLY A 28 -26.18 -16.82 -44.41
N CYS A 29 -25.10 -16.45 -45.12
CA CYS A 29 -23.74 -16.70 -44.65
C CYS A 29 -23.24 -15.63 -43.67
N PHE A 30 -23.93 -14.50 -43.55
CA PHE A 30 -23.52 -13.41 -42.68
C PHE A 30 -24.04 -13.63 -41.25
N HIS A 31 -23.29 -14.38 -40.43
CA HIS A 31 -23.64 -14.67 -39.04
C HIS A 31 -22.49 -14.41 -38.07
N CYS A 32 -22.84 -14.05 -36.83
CA CYS A 32 -21.88 -13.81 -35.75
C CYS A 32 -21.04 -15.07 -35.47
N GLU A 33 -19.72 -14.92 -35.30
CA GLU A 33 -18.85 -16.05 -34.95
C GLU A 33 -19.22 -16.70 -33.61
N VAL A 34 -19.69 -15.91 -32.64
CA VAL A 34 -19.97 -16.38 -31.27
C VAL A 34 -21.35 -17.04 -31.19
N CYS A 35 -22.41 -16.33 -31.60
CA CYS A 35 -23.78 -16.83 -31.45
C CYS A 35 -24.39 -17.47 -32.71
N LYS A 36 -23.68 -17.48 -33.85
CA LYS A 36 -24.19 -17.97 -35.14
C LYS A 36 -25.50 -17.33 -35.62
N MET A 37 -25.96 -16.27 -34.96
CA MET A 37 -27.14 -15.52 -35.37
C MET A 37 -26.84 -14.77 -36.66
N THR A 38 -27.75 -14.87 -37.64
CA THR A 38 -27.67 -14.11 -38.88
C THR A 38 -27.74 -12.62 -38.58
N LEU A 39 -26.71 -11.91 -39.01
CA LEU A 39 -26.60 -10.47 -38.88
C LEU A 39 -27.12 -9.81 -40.14
N ASN A 40 -27.39 -8.52 -40.04
CA ASN A 40 -27.80 -7.71 -41.19
C ASN A 40 -26.85 -6.51 -41.29
N MET A 41 -26.83 -5.84 -42.45
CA MET A 41 -25.98 -4.67 -42.72
C MET A 41 -26.10 -3.59 -41.63
N LYS A 42 -27.30 -3.43 -41.04
CA LYS A 42 -27.59 -2.44 -40.00
C LYS A 42 -27.19 -2.86 -38.59
N ASN A 43 -27.02 -4.16 -38.32
CA ASN A 43 -26.94 -4.73 -36.97
C ASN A 43 -25.62 -5.51 -36.72
N TYR A 44 -24.59 -5.26 -37.54
CA TYR A 44 -23.30 -5.92 -37.38
C TYR A 44 -22.24 -4.93 -36.92
N LYS A 45 -21.28 -5.44 -36.15
CA LYS A 45 -20.04 -4.74 -35.84
C LYS A 45 -18.89 -5.60 -36.34
N GLY A 46 -17.99 -5.02 -37.12
CA GLY A 46 -16.82 -5.71 -37.64
C GLY A 46 -15.65 -5.59 -36.67
N TYR A 47 -15.08 -6.72 -36.28
CA TYR A 47 -13.83 -6.79 -35.52
C TYR A 47 -12.92 -7.83 -36.19
N ASP A 48 -11.64 -7.51 -36.43
CA ASP A 48 -10.68 -8.38 -37.12
C ASP A 48 -11.19 -9.05 -38.42
N LYS A 49 -11.90 -8.28 -39.26
CA LYS A 49 -12.49 -8.76 -40.54
C LYS A 49 -13.52 -9.88 -40.38
N LYS A 50 -14.09 -10.05 -39.17
CA LYS A 50 -15.20 -10.97 -38.88
C LYS A 50 -16.44 -10.20 -38.40
N PRO A 51 -17.65 -10.68 -38.71
CA PRO A 51 -18.88 -10.04 -38.24
C PRO A 51 -19.26 -10.50 -36.82
N TYR A 52 -19.56 -9.55 -35.94
CA TYR A 52 -20.05 -9.77 -34.58
C TYR A 52 -21.41 -9.09 -34.38
N CYS A 53 -22.23 -9.65 -33.48
CA CYS A 53 -23.44 -8.98 -33.03
C CYS A 53 -23.10 -7.87 -32.02
N ASN A 54 -24.06 -6.99 -31.73
CA ASN A 54 -23.85 -5.92 -30.74
C ASN A 54 -23.47 -6.44 -29.34
N ALA A 55 -23.95 -7.63 -28.96
CA ALA A 55 -23.67 -8.24 -27.66
C ALA A 55 -22.27 -8.88 -27.57
N HIS A 56 -21.78 -9.47 -28.67
CA HIS A 56 -20.49 -10.16 -28.74
C HIS A 56 -19.39 -9.33 -29.40
N TYR A 57 -19.62 -8.03 -29.61
CA TYR A 57 -18.58 -7.13 -30.09
C TYR A 57 -17.64 -6.80 -28.91
N PRO A 58 -16.35 -7.17 -28.98
CA PRO A 58 -15.40 -6.78 -27.95
C PRO A 58 -15.30 -5.25 -27.97
N LYS A 59 -15.99 -4.61 -27.02
CA LYS A 59 -15.90 -3.18 -26.82
C LYS A 59 -14.53 -2.92 -26.21
N THR A 60 -13.54 -2.66 -27.06
CA THR A 60 -12.25 -2.15 -26.62
C THR A 60 -12.49 -0.74 -26.07
N SER A 61 -12.75 -0.66 -24.76
CA SER A 61 -12.74 0.61 -24.04
C SER A 61 -11.30 1.07 -23.98
N PHE A 62 -10.84 1.73 -25.04
CA PHE A 62 -9.59 2.48 -25.01
C PHE A 62 -9.83 3.74 -24.17
N THR A 63 -9.86 3.60 -22.85
CA THR A 63 -9.63 4.74 -21.99
C THR A 63 -8.16 5.08 -22.12
N ILE A 64 -7.88 6.21 -22.77
CA ILE A 64 -6.57 6.88 -23.00
C ILE A 64 -5.69 7.07 -21.75
N VAL A 65 -6.11 6.55 -20.61
CA VAL A 65 -5.51 6.76 -19.30
C VAL A 65 -5.44 5.41 -18.60
N THR A 66 -4.40 4.62 -18.87
CA THR A 66 -4.05 3.52 -17.94
C THR A 66 -2.58 3.38 -17.61
N ASP A 67 -1.61 3.74 -18.45
CA ASP A 67 -0.20 3.49 -18.09
C ASP A 67 0.74 4.71 -18.22
N THR A 68 0.29 5.90 -17.82
CA THR A 68 1.25 6.96 -17.43
C THR A 68 1.57 6.84 -15.94
N PRO A 69 2.86 6.94 -15.53
CA PRO A 69 3.28 6.75 -14.14
C PRO A 69 2.64 7.76 -13.17
N GLU A 70 2.03 8.82 -13.70
CA GLU A 70 1.32 9.84 -12.94
C GLU A 70 -0.06 9.38 -12.44
N ASN A 71 -0.82 8.64 -13.27
CA ASN A 71 -2.15 8.17 -12.87
C ASN A 71 -2.09 7.10 -11.77
N LEU A 72 -1.01 6.32 -11.74
CA LEU A 72 -0.75 5.36 -10.66
C LEU A 72 -0.50 6.06 -9.33
N ARG A 73 0.22 7.20 -9.34
CA ARG A 73 0.53 7.99 -8.14
C ARG A 73 -0.73 8.62 -7.54
N LEU A 74 -1.62 9.16 -8.37
CA LEU A 74 -2.88 9.76 -7.92
C LEU A 74 -3.81 8.73 -7.27
N LYS A 75 -3.88 7.51 -7.83
CA LYS A 75 -4.68 6.42 -7.28
C LYS A 75 -4.16 5.98 -5.91
N GLN A 76 -2.85 5.76 -5.77
CA GLN A 76 -2.24 5.41 -4.48
C GLN A 76 -2.45 6.51 -3.43
N GLN A 77 -2.31 7.78 -3.83
CA GLN A 77 -2.54 8.91 -2.93
C GLN A 77 -3.99 9.01 -2.47
N SER A 78 -4.96 8.78 -3.36
CA SER A 78 -6.39 8.79 -3.02
C SER A 78 -6.79 7.63 -2.10
N GLU A 79 -6.27 6.42 -2.36
CA GLU A 79 -6.49 5.24 -1.51
C GLU A 79 -5.96 5.46 -0.08
N LEU A 80 -4.78 6.08 0.04
CA LEU A 80 -4.17 6.45 1.33
C LEU A 80 -4.92 7.57 2.05
N GLN A 81 -5.52 8.50 1.32
CA GLN A 81 -6.30 9.61 1.89
C GLN A 81 -7.73 9.22 2.27
N SER A 82 -8.22 8.06 1.83
CA SER A 82 -9.59 7.64 2.13
C SER A 82 -9.75 7.31 3.62
N GLN A 83 -10.67 8.00 4.29
CA GLN A 83 -11.01 7.78 5.71
C GLN A 83 -11.45 6.33 6.00
N VAL A 84 -11.80 5.55 4.97
CA VAL A 84 -12.21 4.14 5.07
C VAL A 84 -11.04 3.26 5.54
N LYS A 85 -9.81 3.51 5.08
CA LYS A 85 -8.62 2.77 5.55
C LYS A 85 -8.37 3.07 7.03
N TYR A 86 -8.48 4.34 7.43
CA TYR A 86 -8.35 4.77 8.82
C TYR A 86 -9.44 4.19 9.73
N LYS A 87 -10.70 4.14 9.27
CA LYS A 87 -11.82 3.54 10.02
C LYS A 87 -11.67 2.02 10.15
N ARG A 88 -11.23 1.34 9.09
CA ARG A 88 -10.99 -0.11 9.11
C ARG A 88 -9.81 -0.48 10.00
N ASP A 89 -8.70 0.25 9.90
CA ASP A 89 -7.54 0.04 10.77
C ASP A 89 -7.90 0.39 12.24
N PHE A 90 -8.78 1.37 12.47
CA PHE A 90 -9.34 1.67 13.79
C PHE A 90 -10.23 0.53 14.33
N GLU A 91 -11.17 0.01 13.52
CA GLU A 91 -12.02 -1.13 13.89
C GLU A 91 -11.21 -2.40 14.15
N GLU A 92 -10.18 -2.67 13.35
CA GLU A 92 -9.26 -3.80 13.51
C GLU A 92 -8.39 -3.68 14.78
N SER A 93 -8.04 -2.45 15.16
CA SER A 93 -7.31 -2.16 16.41
C SER A 93 -8.19 -2.23 17.66
N LYS A 94 -9.52 -2.14 17.55
CA LYS A 94 -10.41 -2.29 18.72
C LYS A 94 -10.50 -3.71 19.26
N GLY A 95 -10.21 -4.72 18.44
CA GLY A 95 -10.24 -6.13 18.83
C GLY A 95 -8.88 -6.72 19.25
N ARG A 96 -7.77 -6.06 18.89
CA ARG A 96 -6.45 -6.40 19.42
C ARG A 96 -6.29 -5.62 20.72
N GLY A 97 -6.48 -6.32 21.83
CA GLY A 97 -6.39 -5.75 23.17
C GLY A 97 -5.23 -4.75 23.25
N PHE A 98 -5.56 -3.55 23.75
CA PHE A 98 -4.64 -2.47 24.05
C PHE A 98 -3.58 -2.96 25.04
N SER A 99 -2.61 -3.74 24.58
CA SER A 99 -1.33 -3.88 25.26
C SER A 99 -0.63 -2.56 25.01
N ILE A 100 -0.54 -1.77 26.07
CA ILE A 100 0.10 -0.48 26.14
C ILE A 100 1.29 -0.43 25.18
N VAL A 101 1.31 0.59 24.31
CA VAL A 101 2.36 0.81 23.32
C VAL A 101 3.72 0.82 24.03
N THR A 102 4.40 -0.32 24.05
CA THR A 102 5.65 -0.49 24.81
C THR A 102 6.85 0.15 24.12
N ASP A 103 6.72 0.60 22.87
CA ASP A 103 7.86 1.08 22.08
C ASP A 103 7.58 2.44 21.41
N THR A 104 6.98 3.40 22.12
CA THR A 104 7.15 4.82 21.72
C THR A 104 8.58 5.26 22.05
N PRO A 105 9.26 6.01 21.16
CA PRO A 105 10.64 6.44 21.40
C PRO A 105 10.78 7.30 22.66
N GLU A 106 9.72 7.98 23.08
CA GLU A 106 9.68 8.74 24.34
C GLU A 106 9.71 7.84 25.58
N LEU A 107 9.02 6.70 25.56
CA LEU A 107 8.95 5.78 26.69
C LEU A 107 10.29 5.05 26.87
N GLN A 108 11.01 4.80 25.78
CA GLN A 108 12.36 4.26 25.80
C GLN A 108 13.39 5.25 26.37
N ARG A 109 13.21 6.56 26.15
CA ARG A 109 14.04 7.60 26.80
C ARG A 109 13.79 7.65 28.30
N LEU A 110 12.53 7.58 28.74
CA LEU A 110 12.20 7.57 30.18
C LEU A 110 12.77 6.35 30.90
N ARG A 111 12.68 5.15 30.28
CA ARG A 111 13.24 3.91 30.85
C ARG A 111 14.76 3.98 31.03
N LYS A 112 15.50 4.46 30.01
CA LYS A 112 16.95 4.65 30.10
C LYS A 112 17.33 5.63 31.20
N THR A 113 16.63 6.77 31.30
CA THR A 113 16.86 7.73 32.38
C THR A 113 16.60 7.10 33.75
N GLN A 114 15.54 6.30 33.90
CA GLN A 114 15.21 5.60 35.14
C GLN A 114 16.27 4.55 35.52
N GLU A 115 16.77 3.77 34.56
CA GLU A 115 17.85 2.79 34.76
C GLU A 115 19.16 3.47 35.20
N HIS A 116 19.49 4.61 34.61
CA HIS A 116 20.65 5.40 35.05
C HIS A 116 20.46 5.94 36.47
N ILE A 117 19.27 6.41 36.83
CA ILE A 117 18.97 6.89 38.19
C ILE A 117 19.09 5.75 39.21
N SER A 118 18.57 4.55 38.89
CA SER A 118 18.66 3.40 39.79
C SER A 118 20.09 2.93 40.03
N ASN A 119 20.98 3.07 39.05
CA ASN A 119 22.39 2.69 39.20
C ASN A 119 23.19 3.72 39.99
N VAL A 120 22.82 5.00 39.93
CA VAL A 120 23.52 6.10 40.62
C VAL A 120 23.08 6.22 42.08
N SER A 121 21.81 5.96 42.40
CA SER A 121 21.28 6.12 43.77
C SER A 121 22.04 5.32 44.85
N PRO A 122 22.38 4.04 44.66
CA PRO A 122 23.18 3.28 45.63
C PRO A 122 24.59 3.85 45.82
N ILE A 123 25.23 4.27 44.72
CA ILE A 123 26.59 4.85 44.74
C ILE A 123 26.58 6.19 45.48
N ALA A 124 25.58 7.04 45.23
CA ALA A 124 25.43 8.32 45.92
C ALA A 124 25.20 8.12 47.43
N HIS A 125 24.38 7.13 47.80
CA HIS A 125 24.15 6.76 49.20
C HIS A 125 25.43 6.21 49.86
N GLU A 126 26.18 5.37 49.16
CA GLU A 126 27.46 4.82 49.63
C GLU A 126 28.50 5.91 49.84
N ILE A 127 28.66 6.84 48.89
CA ILE A 127 29.56 8.00 49.01
C ILE A 127 29.13 8.89 50.19
N PHE A 128 27.83 9.11 50.37
CA PHE A 128 27.30 9.87 51.51
C PHE A 128 27.62 9.18 52.85
N CYS A 129 27.37 7.87 52.96
CA CYS A 129 27.70 7.10 54.15
C CYS A 129 29.21 7.09 54.44
N LEU A 130 30.05 6.89 53.42
CA LEU A 130 31.52 6.94 53.57
C LEU A 130 31.98 8.32 54.04
N ARG A 131 31.40 9.40 53.50
CA ARG A 131 31.75 10.77 53.91
C ARG A 131 31.26 11.12 55.31
N SER A 132 30.10 10.62 55.73
CA SER A 132 29.61 10.75 57.10
C SER A 132 30.48 9.98 58.09
N ARG A 133 30.86 8.74 57.74
CA ARG A 133 31.79 7.93 58.56
C ARG A 133 33.17 8.57 58.70
N TRP A 134 33.73 9.09 57.60
CA TRP A 134 34.98 9.86 57.63
C TRP A 134 34.90 11.13 58.49
N ARG A 135 33.74 11.81 58.50
CA ARG A 135 33.51 13.00 59.33
C ARG A 135 33.42 12.63 60.82
N GLU A 136 32.80 11.50 61.15
CA GLU A 136 32.76 10.97 62.51
C GLU A 136 34.14 10.53 62.99
N GLU A 137 34.93 9.86 62.14
CA GLU A 137 36.31 9.46 62.44
C GLU A 137 37.24 10.66 62.68
N GLN A 138 37.10 11.76 61.93
CA GLN A 138 37.84 13.01 62.20
C GLN A 138 37.42 13.70 63.50
N SER A 139 36.17 13.48 63.95
CA SER A 139 35.65 14.06 65.20
C SER A 139 36.11 13.30 66.45
N LEU A 140 36.54 12.03 66.29
CA LEU A 140 37.11 11.20 67.35
C LEU A 140 38.64 11.36 67.48
N HIS A 141 39.31 11.96 66.49
CA HIS A 141 40.71 12.38 66.56
C HIS A 141 40.82 13.88 66.95
N HIS A 142 40.31 14.24 68.13
CA HIS A 142 40.82 15.39 68.86
C HIS A 142 41.97 14.92 69.77
N PRO A 143 43.24 15.25 69.48
CA PRO A 143 44.31 15.02 70.43
C PRO A 143 44.17 16.05 71.55
N SER A 144 43.67 15.61 72.70
CA SER A 144 44.04 16.21 73.98
C SER A 144 45.52 15.92 74.22
N ASP A 145 46.39 16.92 74.04
CA ASP A 145 47.42 17.24 75.02
C ASP A 145 48.16 18.54 74.67
N GLU A 146 48.43 19.27 75.75
CA GLU A 146 49.02 20.59 75.85
C GLU A 146 50.54 20.61 75.60
N LEU A 147 51.02 21.81 75.23
CA LEU A 147 52.33 22.43 75.52
C LEU A 147 53.53 22.29 74.54
N ARG A 148 53.90 23.50 74.06
CA ARG A 148 55.24 24.08 73.87
C ARG A 148 56.10 23.57 72.71
N PHE A 149 56.49 24.49 71.82
CA PHE A 149 57.87 24.85 71.45
C PHE A 149 57.77 26.03 70.45
N VAL A 150 57.82 27.28 70.92
CA VAL A 150 58.97 28.21 70.85
C VAL A 150 59.35 28.60 69.40
N PHE A 151 59.09 29.87 69.08
CA PHE A 151 59.64 30.66 67.96
C PHE A 151 61.17 30.50 67.84
N PRO A 152 61.74 30.67 66.64
CA PRO A 152 62.14 32.00 66.18
C PRO A 152 61.44 32.47 64.90
#